data_AF-A0A0N8K388-F1
#
_entry.id   AF-A0A0N8K388-F1
#
_cell.length_a   1.000
_cell.length_b   1.000
_cell.length_c   1.000
_cell.angle_alpha   90.00
_cell.angle_beta   90.00
_cell.angle_gamma   90.00
#
_symmetry.space_group_name_H-M   'P 1'
#
loop_
_entity.id
_entity.type
_entity.pdbx_description
1 polymer ?
#
loop_
_entity_poly.entity_id
_entity_poly.type
_entity_poly.pdbx_seq_one_letter_code
_entity_poly.pdbx_strand_id
1 'polypeptide(L)'
;DRLRFVCSVCKFRTVEEKEIKSHLEGRFHKEIFSFVATKIPEIQVKFLQDLAVQRYKKIMKRRQEMVDKDEAFEKSDPFVGAGRDEFCKRIEAAHCMACDMIIPAQHSLLQRHVSSEEHQRNREVAITEQFKMTSVPIAKSILKGSNIRKMLDKYIK
;
A
#
# COMPACT_ATOMS: atom_id res chain seq x y z
N ASP A 1 6.11 -17.89 2.40
CA ASP A 1 5.94 -16.45 2.69
C ASP A 1 5.04 -15.84 1.62
N ARG A 2 3.86 -15.29 1.96
CA ARG A 2 2.89 -14.81 0.94
C ARG A 2 3.48 -13.60 0.23
N LEU A 3 3.61 -13.65 -1.11
CA LEU A 3 4.06 -12.51 -1.92
C LEU A 3 3.23 -11.27 -1.61
N ARG A 4 3.82 -10.15 -1.16
CA ARG A 4 3.09 -8.91 -0.81
C ARG A 4 3.05 -7.95 -2.00
N PHE A 5 1.92 -7.28 -2.19
CA PHE A 5 1.83 -6.11 -3.06
C PHE A 5 2.49 -4.92 -2.39
N VAL A 6 3.22 -4.11 -3.17
CA VAL A 6 3.98 -2.97 -2.66
C VAL A 6 3.92 -1.80 -3.63
N CYS A 7 3.55 -0.63 -3.14
CA CYS A 7 3.78 0.65 -3.80
C CYS A 7 4.94 1.37 -3.09
N SER A 8 6.13 1.35 -3.70
CA SER A 8 7.35 1.85 -3.05
C SER A 8 7.31 3.36 -2.78
N VAL A 9 6.79 4.16 -3.72
CA VAL A 9 6.71 5.63 -3.59
C VAL A 9 5.81 6.03 -2.43
N CYS A 10 4.68 5.35 -2.27
CA CYS A 10 3.73 5.59 -1.19
C CYS A 10 4.05 4.81 0.10
N LYS A 11 5.12 3.99 0.11
CA LYS A 11 5.45 3.02 1.18
C LYS A 11 4.30 2.07 1.57
N PHE A 12 3.33 1.87 0.68
CA PHE A 12 2.15 1.04 0.95
C PHE A 12 2.46 -0.44 0.69
N ARG A 13 2.01 -1.34 1.59
CA ARG A 13 2.19 -2.80 1.45
C ARG A 13 0.94 -3.53 1.91
N THR A 14 0.54 -4.57 1.18
CA THR A 14 -0.60 -5.41 1.54
C THR A 14 -0.48 -6.82 0.98
N VAL A 15 -1.16 -7.79 1.57
CA VAL A 15 -1.39 -9.12 1.00
C VAL A 15 -2.71 -9.21 0.23
N GLU A 16 -3.59 -8.23 0.34
CA GLU A 16 -4.91 -8.27 -0.26
C GLU A 16 -4.96 -7.55 -1.60
N GLU A 17 -5.53 -8.21 -2.61
CA GLU A 17 -5.66 -7.68 -3.97
C GLU A 17 -6.50 -6.40 -4.00
N LYS A 18 -7.65 -6.44 -3.30
CA LYS A 18 -8.60 -5.35 -3.29
C LYS A 18 -7.97 -4.08 -2.73
N GLU A 19 -7.19 -4.21 -1.65
CA GLU A 19 -6.50 -3.09 -1.02
C GLU A 19 -5.48 -2.40 -1.93
N ILE A 20 -4.66 -3.16 -2.68
CA ILE A 20 -3.68 -2.54 -3.58
C ILE A 20 -4.37 -1.86 -4.77
N LYS A 21 -5.45 -2.43 -5.32
CA LYS A 21 -6.23 -1.77 -6.39
C LYS A 21 -6.80 -0.44 -5.91
N SER A 22 -7.52 -0.47 -4.78
CA SER A 22 -8.09 0.72 -4.17
C SER A 22 -7.02 1.76 -3.80
N HIS A 23 -5.82 1.31 -3.37
CA HIS A 23 -4.69 2.20 -3.13
C HIS A 23 -4.24 2.94 -4.40
N LEU A 24 -3.99 2.22 -5.50
CA LEU A 24 -3.49 2.81 -6.75
C LEU A 24 -4.47 3.82 -7.38
N GLU A 25 -5.78 3.62 -7.18
CA GLU A 25 -6.84 4.52 -7.67
C GLU A 25 -7.17 5.64 -6.68
N GLY A 26 -6.74 5.50 -5.43
CA GLY A 26 -7.13 6.31 -4.30
C GLY A 26 -6.55 7.73 -4.29
N ARG A 27 -7.24 8.64 -3.58
CA ARG A 27 -6.87 10.05 -3.42
C ARG A 27 -5.45 10.22 -2.89
N PHE A 28 -5.05 9.40 -1.91
CA PHE A 28 -3.71 9.45 -1.33
C PHE A 28 -2.60 9.19 -2.37
N HIS A 29 -2.74 8.14 -3.18
CA HIS A 29 -1.75 7.82 -4.22
C HIS A 29 -1.61 8.96 -5.23
N LYS A 30 -2.75 9.46 -5.72
CA LYS A 30 -2.81 10.61 -6.64
C LYS A 30 -2.14 11.84 -6.04
N GLU A 31 -2.42 12.16 -4.78
CA GLU A 31 -1.86 13.33 -4.10
C GLU A 31 -0.33 13.26 -3.94
N ILE A 32 0.20 12.08 -3.60
CA ILE A 32 1.66 11.86 -3.53
C ILE A 32 2.30 12.02 -4.90
N PHE A 33 1.72 11.44 -5.96
CA PHE A 33 2.27 11.57 -7.31
C PHE A 33 2.14 12.98 -7.87
N SER A 34 1.08 13.72 -7.55
CA SER A 34 0.96 15.16 -7.87
C SER A 34 2.09 15.96 -7.21
N PHE A 35 2.41 15.67 -5.94
CA PHE A 35 3.54 16.33 -5.29
C PHE A 35 4.88 15.97 -5.94
N VAL A 36 5.12 14.68 -6.25
CA VAL A 36 6.34 14.23 -6.93
C VAL A 36 6.48 14.89 -8.30
N ALA A 37 5.39 15.12 -9.02
CA ALA A 37 5.40 15.81 -10.31
C ALA A 37 5.90 17.26 -10.25
N THR A 38 5.79 17.91 -9.09
CA THR A 38 6.40 19.25 -8.90
C THR A 38 7.92 19.22 -8.77
N LYS A 39 8.54 18.03 -8.61
CA LYS A 39 9.97 17.87 -8.26
C LYS A 39 10.79 17.05 -9.26
N ILE A 40 10.16 16.35 -10.21
CA ILE A 40 10.81 15.57 -11.27
C ILE A 40 10.02 15.67 -12.58
N PRO A 41 10.63 15.40 -13.75
CA PRO A 41 9.94 15.48 -15.04
C PRO A 41 8.68 14.62 -15.12
N GLU A 42 7.60 15.17 -15.67
CA GLU A 42 6.28 14.52 -15.76
C GLU A 42 6.33 13.14 -16.42
N ILE A 43 7.13 12.98 -17.47
CA ILE A 43 7.32 11.68 -18.14
C ILE A 43 7.88 10.60 -17.19
N GLN A 44 8.76 10.98 -16.25
CA GLN A 44 9.28 10.07 -15.23
C GLN A 44 8.22 9.73 -14.18
N VAL A 45 7.35 10.69 -13.85
CA VAL A 45 6.21 10.48 -12.92
C VAL A 45 5.23 9.48 -13.53
N LYS A 46 4.86 9.66 -14.80
CA LYS A 46 3.98 8.76 -15.54
C LYS A 46 4.56 7.35 -15.61
N PHE A 47 5.84 7.25 -15.95
CA PHE A 47 6.57 5.98 -15.92
C PHE A 47 6.52 5.31 -14.53
N LEU A 48 6.70 6.05 -13.44
CA LEU A 48 6.64 5.50 -12.08
C LEU A 48 5.24 5.00 -11.70
N GLN A 49 4.17 5.67 -12.14
CA GLN A 49 2.79 5.21 -11.95
C GLN A 49 2.55 3.90 -12.71
N ASP A 50 2.94 3.85 -13.98
CA ASP A 50 2.83 2.65 -14.81
C ASP A 50 3.66 1.49 -14.24
N LEU A 51 4.86 1.78 -13.73
CA LEU A 51 5.71 0.80 -13.07
C LEU A 51 5.03 0.21 -11.81
N ALA A 52 4.31 1.02 -11.03
CA ALA A 52 3.57 0.54 -9.87
C ALA A 52 2.46 -0.44 -10.29
N VAL A 53 1.70 -0.09 -11.34
CA VAL A 53 0.66 -0.96 -11.92
C VAL A 53 1.27 -2.25 -12.50
N GLN A 54 2.38 -2.17 -13.23
CA GLN A 54 3.06 -3.34 -13.78
C GLN A 54 3.58 -4.28 -12.69
N ARG A 55 4.13 -3.74 -11.59
CA ARG A 55 4.56 -4.54 -10.43
C ARG A 55 3.39 -5.26 -9.77
N TYR A 56 2.27 -4.56 -9.58
CA TYR A 56 1.02 -5.15 -9.11
C TYR A 56 0.60 -6.34 -9.99
N LYS A 57 0.51 -6.15 -11.32
CA LYS A 57 0.14 -7.22 -12.28
C LYS A 57 1.12 -8.40 -12.25
N LYS A 58 2.42 -8.13 -12.08
CA LYS A 58 3.45 -9.18 -11.99
C LYS A 58 3.30 -10.04 -10.73
N ILE A 59 2.99 -9.43 -9.59
CA ILE A 59 2.76 -10.18 -8.34
C ILE A 59 1.47 -11.01 -8.45
N MET A 60 0.42 -10.48 -9.10
CA MET A 60 -0.81 -11.23 -9.37
C MET A 60 -0.55 -12.49 -10.16
N LYS A 61 0.13 -12.38 -11.30
CA LYS A 61 0.44 -13.53 -12.15
C LYS A 61 1.22 -14.60 -11.39
N ARG A 62 2.23 -14.19 -10.60
CA ARG A 62 3.00 -15.10 -9.76
C ARG A 62 2.18 -15.81 -8.69
N ARG A 63 1.18 -15.13 -8.11
CA ARG A 63 0.27 -15.76 -7.14
C ARG A 63 -0.61 -16.80 -7.82
N GLN A 64 -1.15 -16.50 -9.00
CA GLN A 64 -1.95 -17.47 -9.77
C GLN A 64 -1.12 -18.74 -10.07
N GLU A 65 0.13 -18.58 -10.50
CA GLU A 65 1.06 -19.68 -10.77
C GLU A 65 1.47 -20.48 -9.51
N MET A 66 1.30 -19.91 -8.30
CA MET A 66 1.60 -20.56 -7.02
C MET A 66 0.39 -21.30 -6.43
N VAL A 67 -0.83 -20.83 -6.67
CA VAL A 67 -2.06 -21.51 -6.20
C VAL A 67 -2.19 -22.90 -6.83
N ASP A 68 -1.60 -23.11 -8.01
CA ASP A 68 -1.54 -24.42 -8.67
C ASP A 68 -0.53 -25.40 -8.01
N LYS A 69 0.20 -25.00 -6.94
CA LYS A 69 1.28 -25.80 -6.34
C LYS A 69 1.25 -25.95 -4.81
N ASP A 70 0.39 -25.25 -4.09
CA ASP A 70 0.36 -25.23 -2.62
C ASP A 70 -1.05 -25.55 -2.10
N GLU A 71 -1.44 -26.83 -2.15
CA GLU A 71 -2.28 -27.39 -1.10
C GLU A 71 -1.36 -27.70 0.09
N ALA A 72 -1.74 -27.28 1.29
CA ALA A 72 -1.03 -27.47 2.57
C ALA A 72 0.05 -26.43 2.94
N PHE A 73 -0.42 -25.25 3.38
CA PHE A 73 0.23 -24.61 4.54
C PHE A 73 -0.85 -24.00 5.44
N GLU A 74 -1.50 -24.88 6.21
CA GLU A 74 -2.39 -24.47 7.29
C GLU A 74 -1.53 -23.88 8.42
N LYS A 75 -1.58 -22.55 8.57
CA LYS A 75 -0.93 -21.90 9.72
C LYS A 75 -1.62 -22.39 10.99
N SER A 76 -0.84 -22.68 12.03
CA SER A 76 -1.37 -22.80 13.39
C SER A 76 -2.19 -21.55 13.71
N ASP A 77 -3.50 -21.70 13.84
CA ASP A 77 -4.40 -20.59 14.14
C ASP A 77 -4.04 -20.02 15.53
N PRO A 78 -3.64 -18.74 15.65
CA PRO A 78 -3.26 -18.14 16.93
C PRO A 78 -4.38 -18.13 17.98
N PHE A 79 -5.62 -18.40 17.58
CA PHE A 79 -6.77 -18.50 18.47
C PHE A 79 -7.06 -19.96 18.90
N VAL A 80 -6.21 -20.94 18.56
CA VAL A 80 -6.34 -22.29 19.11
C VAL A 80 -6.22 -22.21 20.64
N GLY A 81 -7.33 -22.43 21.34
CA GLY A 81 -7.43 -22.33 22.80
C GLY A 81 -8.10 -21.05 23.31
N ALA A 82 -8.14 -19.98 22.51
CA ALA A 82 -8.78 -18.73 22.89
C ALA A 82 -10.31 -18.83 22.77
N GLY A 83 -11.02 -18.53 23.86
CA GLY A 83 -12.49 -18.41 23.86
C GLY A 83 -13.24 -19.56 24.54
N ARG A 84 -12.55 -20.46 25.24
CA ARG A 84 -13.24 -21.45 26.10
C ARG A 84 -13.64 -20.85 27.45
N ASP A 85 -12.79 -20.02 28.05
CA ASP A 85 -13.08 -19.36 29.34
C ASP A 85 -12.59 -17.90 29.42
N GLU A 86 -11.88 -17.37 28.40
CA GLU A 86 -11.30 -16.02 28.46
C GLU A 86 -12.20 -14.89 27.91
N PHE A 87 -13.47 -15.17 27.58
CA PHE A 87 -14.40 -14.19 26.98
C PHE A 87 -13.84 -13.43 25.76
N CYS A 88 -12.88 -14.05 25.06
CA CYS A 88 -12.22 -13.47 23.91
C CYS A 88 -13.00 -13.76 22.62
N LYS A 89 -13.23 -12.73 21.82
CA LYS A 89 -13.82 -12.83 20.48
C LYS A 89 -12.82 -12.40 19.43
N ARG A 90 -12.69 -13.18 18.35
CA ARG A 90 -11.91 -12.77 17.16
C ARG A 90 -12.56 -11.54 16.54
N ILE A 91 -11.75 -10.51 16.31
CA ILE A 91 -12.14 -9.30 15.57
C ILE A 91 -11.15 -9.05 14.43
N GLU A 92 -11.67 -8.50 13.34
CA GLU A 92 -10.85 -7.86 12.32
C GLU A 92 -10.63 -6.40 12.70
N ALA A 93 -9.48 -5.83 12.31
CA ALA A 93 -9.14 -4.44 12.60
C ALA A 93 -8.37 -3.80 11.45
N ALA A 94 -8.57 -2.50 11.26
CA ALA A 94 -7.82 -1.66 10.33
C ALA A 94 -6.74 -0.88 11.08
N HIS A 95 -5.60 -0.62 10.43
CA HIS A 95 -4.58 0.29 10.93
C HIS A 95 -4.64 1.61 10.16
N CYS A 96 -4.91 2.70 10.88
CA CYS A 96 -4.80 4.04 10.32
C CYS A 96 -3.36 4.54 10.43
N MET A 97 -2.63 4.53 9.31
CA MET A 97 -1.23 4.99 9.27
C MET A 97 -1.06 6.48 9.59
N ALA A 98 -2.09 7.31 9.36
CA ALA A 98 -2.02 8.75 9.66
C ALA A 98 -2.12 9.04 11.16
N CYS A 99 -2.89 8.23 11.90
CA CYS A 99 -3.12 8.40 13.34
C CYS A 99 -2.35 7.37 14.18
N ASP A 100 -1.61 6.46 13.53
CA ASP A 100 -0.99 5.27 14.11
C ASP A 100 -1.91 4.49 15.07
N MET A 101 -3.16 4.25 14.63
CA MET A 101 -4.22 3.71 15.47
C MET A 101 -4.84 2.44 14.87
N ILE A 102 -5.07 1.43 15.72
CA ILE A 102 -5.84 0.23 15.35
C ILE A 102 -7.32 0.46 15.66
N ILE A 103 -8.18 0.22 14.66
CA ILE A 103 -9.62 0.46 14.72
C ILE A 103 -10.32 -0.85 14.39
N PRO A 104 -11.26 -1.35 15.21
CA PRO A 104 -12.03 -2.53 14.85
C PRO A 104 -12.72 -2.33 13.50
N ALA A 105 -12.76 -3.37 12.67
CA ALA A 105 -13.31 -3.34 11.32
C ALA A 105 -14.86 -3.30 11.31
N GLN A 106 -15.43 -2.41 12.10
CA GLN A 106 -16.86 -2.11 12.15
C GLN A 106 -17.12 -0.83 11.38
N HIS A 107 -18.06 -0.86 10.45
CA HIS A 107 -18.34 0.26 9.54
C HIS A 107 -18.58 1.58 10.29
N SER A 108 -19.38 1.56 11.37
CA SER A 108 -19.67 2.75 12.18
C SER A 108 -18.42 3.34 12.84
N LEU A 109 -17.52 2.50 13.38
CA LEU A 109 -16.29 2.95 14.01
C LEU A 109 -15.30 3.51 12.99
N LEU A 110 -15.15 2.84 11.85
CA LEU A 110 -14.31 3.30 10.75
C LEU A 110 -14.80 4.63 10.19
N GLN A 111 -16.10 4.75 9.90
CA GLN A 111 -16.69 6.00 9.39
C GLN A 111 -16.52 7.15 10.39
N ARG A 112 -16.82 6.92 11.67
CA ARG A 112 -16.64 7.93 12.71
C ARG A 112 -15.17 8.38 12.80
N HIS A 113 -14.22 7.45 12.69
CA HIS A 113 -12.80 7.78 12.68
C HIS A 113 -12.42 8.64 11.47
N VAL A 114 -12.70 8.18 10.25
CA VAL A 114 -12.25 8.90 9.03
C VAL A 114 -12.91 10.26 8.85
N SER A 115 -14.12 10.44 9.39
CA SER A 115 -14.82 11.73 9.38
C SER A 115 -14.37 12.68 10.49
N SER A 116 -13.66 12.21 11.52
CA SER A 116 -13.22 13.06 12.63
C SER A 116 -12.27 14.17 12.20
N GLU A 117 -12.36 15.34 12.84
CA GLU A 117 -11.44 16.45 12.59
C GLU A 117 -10.00 16.11 12.95
N GLU A 118 -9.81 15.29 13.98
CA GLU A 118 -8.50 14.77 14.37
C GLU A 118 -7.89 13.94 13.23
N HIS A 119 -8.64 13.01 12.65
CA HIS A 119 -8.15 12.23 11.50
C HIS A 119 -7.81 13.12 10.33
N GLN A 120 -8.65 14.11 10.01
CA GLN A 120 -8.39 15.04 8.90
C GLN A 120 -7.09 15.83 9.11
N ARG A 121 -6.86 16.37 10.32
CA ARG A 121 -5.60 17.05 10.67
C ARG A 121 -4.40 16.11 10.59
N ASN A 122 -4.49 14.93 11.20
CA ASN A 122 -3.42 13.95 11.19
C ASN A 122 -3.12 13.46 9.77
N ARG A 123 -4.13 13.30 8.91
CA ARG A 123 -3.98 12.97 7.49
C ARG A 123 -3.15 14.03 6.77
N GLU A 124 -3.50 15.31 6.91
CA GLU A 124 -2.79 16.41 6.25
C GLU A 124 -1.33 16.52 6.71
N VAL A 125 -1.09 16.39 8.02
CA VAL A 125 0.25 16.38 8.62
C VAL A 125 1.05 15.18 8.12
N ALA A 126 0.52 13.96 8.20
CA ALA A 126 1.20 12.76 7.75
C ALA A 126 1.55 12.83 6.25
N ILE A 127 0.63 13.31 5.42
CA ILE A 127 0.90 13.52 3.99
C ILE A 127 2.03 14.51 3.80
N THR A 128 1.98 15.66 4.45
CA THR A 128 2.94 16.76 4.20
C THR A 128 4.31 16.47 4.79
N GLU A 129 4.38 16.00 6.02
CA GLU A 129 5.63 15.83 6.76
C GLU A 129 6.29 14.47 6.51
N GLN A 130 5.51 13.40 6.33
CA GLN A 130 6.08 12.05 6.21
C GLN A 130 6.11 11.57 4.76
N PHE A 131 4.96 11.56 4.08
CA PHE A 131 4.86 10.92 2.77
C PHE A 131 5.41 11.80 1.64
N LYS A 132 5.07 13.09 1.59
CA LYS A 132 5.60 14.03 0.59
C LYS A 132 7.12 14.12 0.72
N MET A 133 7.65 14.35 1.93
CA MET A 133 9.09 14.47 2.17
C MET A 133 9.89 13.22 1.77
N THR A 134 9.33 12.02 1.98
CA THR A 134 10.04 10.77 1.63
C THR A 134 9.77 10.27 0.21
N SER A 135 8.67 10.70 -0.43
CA SER A 135 8.28 10.22 -1.77
C SER A 135 9.28 10.60 -2.87
N VAL A 136 9.77 11.84 -2.88
CA VAL A 136 10.70 12.35 -3.90
C VAL A 136 12.06 11.65 -3.87
N PRO A 137 12.76 11.52 -2.72
CA PRO A 137 14.03 10.78 -2.69
C PRO A 137 13.84 9.30 -3.05
N ILE A 138 12.72 8.68 -2.68
CA ILE A 138 12.39 7.31 -3.09
C ILE A 138 12.19 7.23 -4.60
N ALA A 139 11.40 8.12 -5.19
CA ALA A 139 11.17 8.18 -6.64
C ALA A 139 12.49 8.33 -7.40
N LYS A 140 13.33 9.27 -7.01
CA LYS A 140 14.67 9.46 -7.60
C LYS A 140 15.56 8.23 -7.44
N SER A 141 15.50 7.56 -6.29
CA SER A 141 16.25 6.32 -6.06
C SER A 141 15.79 5.18 -6.98
N ILE A 142 14.48 5.00 -7.16
CA ILE A 142 13.90 4.01 -8.08
C ILE A 142 14.41 4.26 -9.52
N LEU A 143 14.37 5.51 -9.97
CA LEU A 143 14.80 5.90 -11.33
C LEU A 143 16.31 5.74 -11.56
N LYS A 144 17.13 5.74 -10.50
CA LYS A 144 18.58 5.49 -10.60
C LYS A 144 18.92 4.01 -10.78
N GLY A 145 18.00 3.07 -10.52
CA GLY A 145 18.26 1.65 -10.68
C GLY A 145 18.59 1.28 -12.13
N SER A 146 19.65 0.51 -12.37
CA SER A 146 20.16 0.20 -13.71
C SER A 146 19.10 -0.42 -14.64
N ASN A 147 18.32 -1.39 -14.15
CA ASN A 147 17.23 -1.99 -14.91
C ASN A 147 16.07 -1.03 -15.15
N ILE A 148 15.74 -0.20 -14.16
CA ILE A 148 14.67 0.78 -14.25
C ILE A 148 15.02 1.87 -15.27
N ARG A 149 16.27 2.33 -15.29
CA ARG A 149 16.76 3.30 -16.27
C ARG A 149 16.60 2.78 -17.70
N LYS A 150 17.01 1.54 -17.97
CA LYS A 150 16.79 0.89 -19.28
C LYS A 150 15.31 0.81 -19.67
N MET A 151 14.42 0.56 -18.70
CA MET A 151 12.98 0.55 -18.94
C MET A 151 12.44 1.95 -19.23
N LEU A 152 12.92 2.97 -18.51
CA LEU A 152 12.54 4.37 -18.72
C LEU A 152 13.01 4.85 -20.10
N ASP A 153 14.24 4.55 -20.50
CA ASP A 153 14.77 4.94 -21.82
C ASP A 153 13.93 4.35 -22.97
N LYS A 154 13.37 3.14 -22.78
CA LYS A 154 12.44 2.52 -23.72
C LYS A 154 11.02 3.08 -23.64
N TYR A 155 10.63 3.67 -22.51
CA TYR A 155 9.31 4.27 -22.31
C TYR A 155 9.23 5.67 -22.93
N ILE A 156 10.37 6.37 -23.02
CA ILE A 156 10.47 7.71 -23.61
C ILE A 156 10.58 7.67 -25.14
N LYS A 157 11.12 6.58 -25.68
CA LYS A 157 11.21 6.32 -27.13
C LYS A 157 9.88 5.85 -27.70
#